data_AF-A0A933P994-F1
#
_entry.id   AF-A0A933P994-F1
#
_cell.length_a   1.000
_cell.length_b   1.000
_cell.length_c   1.000
_cell.angle_alpha   90.00
_cell.angle_beta   90.00
_cell.angle_gamma   90.00
#
_symmetry.space_group_name_H-M   'P 1'
#
loop_
_entity.id
_entity.type
_entity.pdbx_description
1 polymer ?
#
loop_
_entity_poly.entity_id
_entity_poly.type
_entity_poly.pdbx_seq_one_letter_code
_entity_poly.pdbx_strand_id
1 'polypeptide(L)'
;MEPDLIDTYVAALRARLRWRVDVDDVADEAADHLREHADRLVAQGIAPETAQRETLDRFGDVAVVVRAFAVTADGRPAVPTRLTHAAGVAGLGAGAAWAASAVVAAAGGHTDLLVPWSLARYELWTVLLAVAVALTTFTIAGVLARTGRLRSLSGVTAVFLGVLLTAATVPLGWAVTMLAGVLGAAVVVALRGPGVDEVAAARGMRWLTVWPAGAAALWLFDEAYPIGRTDEYGDHPLAWLTPFLVCSLCSAIALARTGSGLRAEAVADLDGSPPALTPVSG
;
A
#
# COMPACT_ATOMS: atom_id res chain seq x y z
N MET A 1 35.04 -29.87 0.09
CA MET A 1 34.53 -28.99 1.15
C MET A 1 33.04 -29.19 1.17
N GLU A 2 32.49 -29.76 2.23
CA GLU A 2 31.03 -29.85 2.36
C GLU A 2 30.45 -28.44 2.50
N PRO A 3 29.29 -28.15 1.90
CA PRO A 3 28.63 -26.86 2.02
C PRO A 3 28.23 -26.62 3.48
N ASP A 4 28.51 -25.41 3.98
CA ASP A 4 28.11 -25.00 5.33
C ASP A 4 26.58 -25.05 5.47
N LEU A 5 26.10 -25.82 6.45
CA LEU A 5 24.67 -26.03 6.68
C LEU A 5 24.01 -24.74 7.17
N ILE A 6 24.72 -23.94 7.95
CA ILE A 6 24.21 -22.66 8.47
C ILE A 6 24.05 -21.67 7.31
N ASP A 7 25.04 -21.57 6.42
CA ASP A 7 24.94 -20.69 5.24
C ASP A 7 23.77 -21.08 4.33
N THR A 8 23.57 -22.39 4.13
CA THR A 8 22.44 -22.92 3.35
C THR A 8 21.10 -22.56 4.00
N TYR A 9 21.00 -22.71 5.32
CA TYR A 9 19.81 -22.36 6.09
C TYR A 9 19.50 -20.86 6.02
N VAL A 10 20.51 -20.00 6.22
CA VAL A 10 20.39 -18.54 6.18
C VAL A 10 20.02 -18.06 4.76
N ALA A 11 20.60 -18.66 3.72
CA ALA A 11 20.22 -18.36 2.34
C ALA A 11 18.76 -18.70 2.06
N ALA A 12 18.27 -19.85 2.56
CA ALA A 12 16.87 -20.24 2.43
C ALA A 12 15.94 -19.30 3.23
N LEU A 13 16.36 -18.86 4.42
CA LEU A 13 15.65 -17.89 5.25
C LEU A 13 15.53 -16.53 4.53
N ARG A 14 16.66 -15.98 4.04
CA ARG A 14 16.72 -14.73 3.27
C ARG A 14 15.81 -14.79 2.03
N ALA A 15 15.85 -15.89 1.29
CA ALA A 15 15.00 -16.07 0.10
C ALA A 15 13.50 -16.04 0.44
N ARG A 16 13.08 -16.65 1.56
CA ARG A 16 11.68 -16.68 2.00
C ARG A 16 11.21 -15.40 2.68
N LEU A 17 12.13 -14.61 3.24
CA LEU A 17 11.86 -13.33 3.88
C LEU A 17 12.13 -12.11 2.97
N ARG A 18 12.46 -12.30 1.68
CA ARG A 18 12.79 -11.23 0.72
C ARG A 18 11.78 -10.08 0.60
N TRP A 19 10.57 -10.26 1.12
CA TRP A 19 9.51 -9.26 1.15
C TRP A 19 9.62 -8.31 2.35
N ARG A 20 10.48 -8.61 3.32
CA ARG A 20 10.82 -7.73 4.45
C ARG A 20 11.85 -6.70 4.03
N VAL A 21 11.75 -5.50 4.59
CA VAL A 21 12.71 -4.40 4.35
C VAL A 21 14.02 -4.63 5.10
N ASP A 22 13.95 -5.28 6.26
CA ASP A 22 15.07 -5.60 7.17
C ASP A 22 15.55 -7.05 7.00
N VAL A 23 15.34 -7.66 5.83
CA VAL A 23 15.65 -9.08 5.61
C VAL A 23 17.12 -9.42 5.82
N ASP A 24 18.03 -8.53 5.42
CA ASP A 24 19.47 -8.76 5.56
C ASP A 24 19.88 -8.68 7.03
N ASP A 25 19.41 -7.69 7.78
CA ASP A 25 19.65 -7.56 9.22
C ASP A 25 19.13 -8.80 9.97
N VAL A 26 17.90 -9.26 9.65
CA VAL A 26 17.32 -10.47 10.27
C VAL A 26 18.12 -11.73 9.92
N ALA A 27 18.56 -11.86 8.66
CA ALA A 27 19.33 -13.01 8.21
C ALA A 27 20.72 -13.04 8.84
N ASP A 28 21.37 -11.89 8.97
CA ASP A 28 22.70 -11.76 9.56
C ASP A 28 22.66 -12.01 11.07
N GLU A 29 21.68 -11.46 11.81
CA GLU A 29 21.47 -11.76 13.24
C GLU A 29 21.17 -13.25 13.47
N ALA A 30 20.34 -13.86 12.62
CA ALA A 30 20.09 -15.29 12.67
C ALA A 30 21.36 -16.09 12.43
N ALA A 31 22.18 -15.69 11.45
CA ALA A 31 23.46 -16.33 11.15
C ALA A 31 24.42 -16.24 12.35
N ASP A 32 24.51 -15.07 12.99
CA ASP A 32 25.38 -14.83 14.14
C ASP A 32 24.97 -15.71 15.32
N HIS A 33 23.68 -15.77 15.66
CA HIS A 33 23.19 -16.65 16.73
C HIS A 33 23.40 -18.13 16.45
N LEU A 34 23.19 -18.57 15.20
CA LEU A 34 23.44 -19.95 14.78
C LEU A 34 24.92 -20.30 14.93
N ARG A 35 25.82 -19.44 14.45
CA ARG A 35 27.27 -19.66 14.55
C ARG A 35 27.73 -19.63 16.00
N GLU A 36 27.29 -18.67 16.80
CA GLU A 36 27.63 -18.59 18.23
C GLU A 36 27.18 -19.85 18.99
N HIS A 37 26.01 -20.43 18.66
CA HIS A 37 25.58 -21.68 19.28
C HIS A 37 26.41 -22.88 18.81
N ALA A 38 26.69 -22.99 17.51
CA ALA A 38 27.51 -24.07 16.96
C ALA A 38 28.94 -24.03 17.53
N ASP A 39 29.55 -22.84 17.61
CA ASP A 39 30.89 -22.64 18.17
C ASP A 39 30.96 -23.06 19.65
N ARG A 40 29.90 -22.82 20.43
CA ARG A 40 29.81 -23.31 21.81
C ARG A 40 29.79 -24.84 21.90
N LEU A 41 29.09 -25.53 20.99
CA LEU A 41 29.06 -26.98 20.92
C LEU A 41 30.42 -27.55 20.49
N VAL A 42 31.10 -26.90 19.54
CA VAL A 42 32.46 -27.25 19.13
C VAL A 42 33.45 -27.09 20.28
N ALA A 43 33.34 -26.00 21.05
CA ALA A 43 34.17 -25.78 22.25
C ALA A 43 33.94 -26.84 23.34
N GLN A 44 32.80 -27.54 23.33
CA GLN A 44 32.49 -28.68 24.20
C GLN A 44 33.00 -30.02 23.64
N GLY A 45 33.66 -30.02 22.48
CA GLY A 45 34.26 -31.20 21.85
C GLY A 45 33.36 -31.91 20.84
N ILE A 46 32.21 -31.34 20.47
CA ILE A 46 31.34 -31.89 19.43
C ILE A 46 31.95 -31.60 18.05
N ALA A 47 31.88 -32.56 17.13
CA ALA A 47 32.37 -32.37 15.76
C ALA A 47 31.62 -31.21 15.06
N PRO A 48 32.31 -30.34 14.29
CA PRO A 48 31.69 -29.15 13.70
C PRO A 48 30.39 -29.40 12.93
N GLU A 49 30.36 -30.42 12.08
CA GLU A 49 29.17 -30.75 11.29
C GLU A 49 27.98 -31.19 12.17
N THR A 50 28.23 -32.00 13.20
CA THR A 50 27.20 -32.41 14.17
C THR A 50 26.71 -31.21 14.98
N ALA A 51 27.61 -30.32 15.40
CA ALA A 51 27.25 -29.09 16.11
C ALA A 51 26.32 -28.19 15.27
N GLN A 52 26.59 -28.06 13.96
CA GLN A 52 25.70 -27.32 13.06
C GLN A 52 24.32 -27.98 12.95
N ARG A 53 24.25 -29.31 12.75
CA ARG A 53 22.97 -30.03 12.66
C ARG A 53 22.15 -29.89 13.95
N GLU A 54 22.76 -30.11 15.11
CA GLU A 54 22.08 -29.95 16.41
C GLU A 54 21.61 -28.51 16.64
N THR A 55 22.40 -27.53 16.20
CA THR A 55 22.02 -26.12 16.27
C THR A 55 20.79 -25.83 15.42
N LEU A 56 20.75 -26.32 14.18
CA LEU A 56 19.61 -26.13 13.28
C LEU A 56 18.36 -26.88 13.75
N ASP A 57 18.51 -28.11 14.25
CA ASP A 57 17.41 -28.88 14.84
C ASP A 57 16.79 -28.14 16.04
N ARG A 58 17.63 -27.49 16.85
CA ARG A 58 17.18 -26.68 17.99
C ARG A 58 16.53 -25.37 17.56
N PHE A 59 17.08 -24.70 16.54
CA PHE A 59 16.56 -23.43 16.03
C PHE A 59 15.20 -23.61 15.34
N GLY A 60 15.02 -24.76 14.68
CA GLY A 60 13.77 -25.19 14.06
C GLY A 60 13.78 -25.06 12.53
N ASP A 61 12.70 -25.54 11.92
CA ASP A 61 12.53 -25.51 10.47
C ASP A 61 12.35 -24.07 9.94
N VAL A 62 12.98 -23.77 8.80
CA VAL A 62 12.92 -22.44 8.16
C VAL A 62 11.48 -21.97 7.98
N ALA A 63 10.53 -22.83 7.59
CA ALA A 63 9.14 -22.43 7.39
C ALA A 63 8.44 -22.06 8.71
N VAL A 64 8.83 -22.67 9.84
CA VAL A 64 8.34 -22.29 11.17
C VAL A 64 8.87 -20.91 11.54
N VAL A 65 10.18 -20.68 11.38
CA VAL A 65 10.80 -19.38 11.66
C VAL A 65 10.20 -18.27 10.78
N VAL A 66 10.06 -18.50 9.48
CA VAL A 66 9.42 -17.55 8.55
C VAL A 66 8.00 -17.22 8.97
N ARG A 67 7.22 -18.20 9.44
CA ARG A 67 5.85 -17.96 9.95
C ARG A 67 5.85 -17.08 11.19
N ALA A 68 6.85 -17.18 12.06
CA ALA A 68 6.97 -16.28 13.21
C ALA A 68 7.17 -14.81 12.76
N PHE A 69 7.91 -14.59 11.67
CA PHE A 69 8.09 -13.25 11.08
C PHE A 69 6.92 -12.77 10.21
N ALA A 70 6.02 -13.67 9.82
CA ALA A 70 4.85 -13.37 9.00
C ALA A 70 3.70 -12.72 9.79
N VAL A 71 3.84 -12.60 11.12
CA VAL A 71 2.77 -12.22 12.03
C VAL A 71 3.06 -10.83 12.64
N THR A 72 2.09 -9.92 12.61
CA THR A 72 2.19 -8.62 13.29
C THR A 72 2.14 -8.79 14.82
N ALA A 73 2.46 -7.72 15.57
CA ALA A 73 2.33 -7.70 17.03
C ALA A 73 0.94 -8.14 17.55
N ASP A 74 -0.11 -7.98 16.74
CA ASP A 74 -1.48 -8.39 17.07
C ASP A 74 -1.83 -9.82 16.61
N GLY A 75 -0.84 -10.63 16.22
CA GLY A 75 -1.07 -12.01 15.82
C GLY A 75 -1.60 -12.19 14.39
N ARG A 76 -1.56 -11.15 13.54
CA ARG A 76 -2.19 -11.17 12.19
C ARG A 76 -1.17 -11.34 11.08
N PRO A 77 -1.48 -12.09 10.00
CA PRO A 77 -0.56 -12.26 8.88
C PRO A 77 -0.34 -10.93 8.14
N ALA A 78 0.92 -10.50 8.04
CA ALA A 78 1.37 -9.34 7.27
C ALA A 78 2.37 -9.78 6.20
N VAL A 79 1.86 -10.59 5.26
CA VAL A 79 2.63 -11.11 4.13
C VAL A 79 2.04 -10.66 2.80
N PRO A 80 2.85 -10.57 1.74
CA PRO A 80 2.34 -10.41 0.39
C PRO A 80 1.43 -11.59 0.01
N THR A 81 0.24 -11.30 -0.49
CA THR A 81 -0.75 -12.28 -0.95
C THR A 81 -1.18 -11.99 -2.39
N ARG A 82 -1.95 -12.90 -3.01
CA ARG A 82 -2.59 -12.62 -4.30
C ARG A 82 -3.50 -11.38 -4.25
N LEU A 83 -4.16 -11.15 -3.12
CA LEU A 83 -4.98 -9.97 -2.89
C LEU A 83 -4.14 -8.69 -2.91
N THR A 84 -2.99 -8.66 -2.22
CA THR A 84 -2.12 -7.47 -2.21
C THR A 84 -1.55 -7.19 -3.59
N HIS A 85 -1.19 -8.22 -4.34
CA HIS A 85 -0.74 -8.08 -5.73
C HIS A 85 -1.85 -7.54 -6.65
N ALA A 86 -3.08 -8.07 -6.55
CA ALA A 86 -4.22 -7.53 -7.28
C ALA A 86 -4.53 -6.08 -6.89
N ALA A 87 -4.41 -5.74 -5.61
CA ALA A 87 -4.51 -4.37 -5.12
C ALA A 87 -3.40 -3.47 -5.68
N GLY A 88 -2.21 -4.02 -5.94
CA GLY A 88 -1.14 -3.34 -6.66
C GLY A 88 -1.53 -2.95 -8.09
N VAL A 89 -2.15 -3.88 -8.83
CA VAL A 89 -2.67 -3.61 -10.19
C VAL A 89 -3.79 -2.56 -10.14
N ALA A 90 -4.69 -2.67 -9.17
CA ALA A 90 -5.74 -1.66 -8.96
C ALA A 90 -5.15 -0.29 -8.64
N GLY A 91 -4.06 -0.20 -7.86
CA GLY A 91 -3.38 1.06 -7.55
C GLY A 91 -2.81 1.74 -8.78
N LEU A 92 -2.23 0.97 -9.72
CA LEU A 92 -1.80 1.49 -11.02
C LEU A 92 -2.98 2.02 -11.84
N GLY A 93 -4.08 1.27 -11.88
CA GLY A 93 -5.31 1.70 -12.56
C GLY A 93 -5.93 2.95 -11.92
N ALA A 94 -5.94 3.03 -10.59
CA ALA A 94 -6.41 4.18 -9.84
C ALA A 94 -5.56 5.42 -10.16
N GLY A 95 -4.24 5.24 -10.24
CA GLY A 95 -3.32 6.29 -10.62
C GLY A 95 -3.63 6.88 -12.00
N ALA A 96 -3.83 6.00 -12.99
CA ALA A 96 -4.23 6.41 -14.34
C ALA A 96 -5.61 7.08 -14.36
N ALA A 97 -6.58 6.55 -13.61
CA ALA A 97 -7.94 7.09 -13.56
C ALA A 97 -7.99 8.49 -12.93
N TRP A 98 -7.22 8.75 -11.86
CA TRP A 98 -7.10 10.09 -11.27
C TRP A 98 -6.46 11.09 -12.24
N ALA A 99 -5.39 10.70 -12.95
CA ALA A 99 -4.77 11.55 -13.96
C ALA A 99 -5.73 11.86 -15.12
N ALA A 100 -6.44 10.86 -15.62
CA ALA A 100 -7.45 11.05 -16.66
C ALA A 100 -8.60 11.95 -16.18
N SER A 101 -9.08 11.75 -14.96
CA SER A 101 -10.11 12.60 -14.34
C SER A 101 -9.67 14.05 -14.23
N ALA A 102 -8.42 14.32 -13.84
CA ALA A 102 -7.86 15.67 -13.83
C ALA A 102 -7.87 16.34 -15.22
N VAL A 103 -7.50 15.58 -16.27
CA VAL A 103 -7.55 16.08 -17.65
C VAL A 103 -8.97 16.40 -18.09
N VAL A 104 -9.93 15.50 -17.84
CA VAL A 104 -11.33 15.73 -18.24
C VAL A 104 -11.95 16.89 -17.45
N ALA A 105 -11.63 17.03 -16.16
CA ALA A 105 -12.06 18.18 -15.35
C ALA A 105 -11.62 19.51 -15.97
N ALA A 106 -10.33 19.62 -16.31
CA ALA A 106 -9.76 20.80 -16.96
C ALA A 106 -10.32 21.04 -18.38
N ALA A 107 -10.76 19.99 -19.06
CA ALA A 107 -11.38 20.06 -20.38
C ALA A 107 -12.89 20.42 -20.37
N GLY A 108 -13.40 20.97 -19.26
CA GLY A 108 -14.81 21.36 -19.12
C GLY A 108 -15.71 20.26 -18.59
N GLY A 109 -15.16 19.26 -17.91
CA GLY A 109 -15.91 18.20 -17.23
C GLY A 109 -16.35 18.56 -15.82
N HIS A 110 -15.73 19.57 -15.19
CA HIS A 110 -16.07 20.00 -13.83
C HIS A 110 -16.59 21.43 -13.77
N THR A 111 -15.87 22.37 -14.39
CA THR A 111 -16.24 23.80 -14.46
C THR A 111 -16.14 24.29 -15.90
N ASP A 112 -16.68 25.47 -16.18
CA ASP A 112 -16.62 26.15 -17.48
C ASP A 112 -15.40 27.08 -17.64
N LEU A 113 -14.48 27.07 -16.66
CA LEU A 113 -13.40 28.04 -16.52
C LEU A 113 -12.43 28.08 -17.71
N LEU A 114 -12.00 26.91 -18.20
CA LEU A 114 -11.01 26.79 -19.28
C LEU A 114 -11.65 26.44 -20.62
N VAL A 115 -12.70 25.63 -20.58
CA VAL A 115 -13.43 25.13 -21.72
C VAL A 115 -14.91 25.11 -21.33
N PRO A 116 -15.83 25.50 -22.22
CA PRO A 116 -17.26 25.46 -21.92
C PRO A 116 -17.68 24.09 -21.39
N TRP A 117 -18.48 24.13 -20.32
CA TRP A 117 -19.03 22.94 -19.69
C TRP A 117 -19.94 22.17 -20.67
N SER A 118 -19.98 20.85 -20.52
CA SER A 118 -20.96 20.02 -21.23
C SER A 118 -21.34 18.81 -20.38
N LEU A 119 -22.60 18.41 -20.45
CA LEU A 119 -23.13 17.25 -19.73
C LEU A 119 -22.34 15.98 -20.03
N ALA A 120 -22.01 15.72 -21.30
CA ALA A 120 -21.26 14.53 -21.70
C ALA A 120 -19.86 14.46 -21.06
N ARG A 121 -19.14 15.59 -20.94
CA ARG A 121 -17.83 15.61 -20.27
C ARG A 121 -17.97 15.47 -18.76
N TYR A 122 -19.04 16.02 -18.18
CA TYR A 122 -19.34 15.83 -16.76
C TYR A 122 -19.66 14.37 -16.42
N GLU A 123 -20.48 13.70 -17.23
CA GLU A 123 -20.76 12.26 -17.07
C GLU A 123 -19.49 11.42 -17.22
N LEU A 124 -18.65 11.70 -18.22
CA LEU A 124 -17.36 11.02 -18.36
C LEU A 124 -16.46 11.26 -17.14
N TRP A 125 -16.39 12.50 -16.66
CA TRP A 125 -15.59 12.87 -15.50
C TRP A 125 -16.05 12.15 -14.23
N THR A 126 -17.36 12.11 -13.95
CA THR A 126 -17.95 11.41 -12.79
C THR A 126 -17.74 9.90 -12.86
N VAL A 127 -17.84 9.29 -14.04
CA VAL A 127 -17.48 7.86 -14.24
C VAL A 127 -16.00 7.62 -13.93
N LEU A 128 -15.10 8.48 -14.42
CA LEU A 128 -13.66 8.37 -14.11
C LEU A 128 -13.38 8.53 -12.62
N LEU A 129 -14.09 9.43 -11.93
CA LEU A 129 -14.01 9.57 -10.47
C LEU A 129 -14.47 8.30 -9.75
N ALA A 130 -15.63 7.76 -10.12
CA ALA A 130 -16.18 6.54 -9.51
C ALA A 130 -15.19 5.38 -9.63
N VAL A 131 -14.61 5.20 -10.83
CA VAL A 131 -13.57 4.21 -11.11
C VAL A 131 -12.31 4.49 -10.27
N ALA A 132 -11.83 5.73 -10.23
CA ALA A 132 -10.65 6.11 -9.47
C ALA A 132 -10.82 5.81 -7.97
N VAL A 133 -11.96 6.19 -7.38
CA VAL A 133 -12.27 5.94 -5.96
C VAL A 133 -12.44 4.45 -5.68
N ALA A 134 -13.10 3.70 -6.56
CA ALA A 134 -13.28 2.26 -6.39
C ALA A 134 -11.93 1.52 -6.36
N LEU A 135 -11.06 1.82 -7.34
CA LEU A 135 -9.73 1.23 -7.41
C LEU A 135 -8.82 1.70 -6.25
N THR A 136 -8.95 2.97 -5.84
CA THR A 136 -8.27 3.51 -4.65
C THR A 136 -8.70 2.73 -3.39
N THR A 137 -10.00 2.50 -3.22
CA THR A 137 -10.57 1.74 -2.09
C THR A 137 -10.06 0.31 -2.06
N PHE A 138 -10.01 -0.37 -3.22
CA PHE A 138 -9.44 -1.71 -3.31
C PHE A 138 -7.93 -1.73 -3.00
N THR A 139 -7.20 -0.69 -3.43
CA THR A 139 -5.78 -0.52 -3.10
C THR A 139 -5.57 -0.32 -1.60
N ILE A 140 -6.39 0.53 -0.96
CA ILE A 140 -6.39 0.74 0.49
C ILE A 140 -6.65 -0.58 1.22
N ALA A 141 -7.65 -1.36 0.79
CA ALA A 141 -7.95 -2.66 1.38
C ALA A 141 -6.74 -3.61 1.28
N GLY A 142 -6.02 -3.61 0.14
CA GLY A 142 -4.79 -4.37 -0.03
C GLY A 142 -3.65 -3.93 0.90
N VAL A 143 -3.41 -2.63 1.05
CA VAL A 143 -2.41 -2.09 1.98
C VAL A 143 -2.77 -2.44 3.43
N LEU A 144 -4.05 -2.33 3.79
CA LEU A 144 -4.53 -2.70 5.11
C LEU A 144 -4.43 -4.21 5.35
N ALA A 145 -4.68 -5.04 4.34
CA ALA A 145 -4.43 -6.48 4.44
C ALA A 145 -2.93 -6.77 4.66
N ARG A 146 -2.06 -6.11 3.89
CA ARG A 146 -0.61 -6.26 3.94
C ARG A 146 -0.01 -5.87 5.29
N THR A 147 -0.64 -4.93 6.00
CA THR A 147 -0.25 -4.46 7.34
C THR A 147 -1.01 -5.16 8.47
N GLY A 148 -1.87 -6.15 8.18
CA GLY A 148 -2.68 -6.84 9.19
C GLY A 148 -3.85 -6.02 9.76
N ARG A 149 -4.18 -4.88 9.15
CA ARG A 149 -5.13 -3.88 9.66
C ARG A 149 -6.51 -3.91 9.01
N LEU A 150 -6.74 -4.73 7.99
CA LEU A 150 -8.01 -4.77 7.28
C LEU A 150 -9.22 -5.05 8.22
N ARG A 151 -9.01 -5.83 9.28
CA ARG A 151 -10.04 -6.18 10.27
C ARG A 151 -10.05 -5.28 11.52
N SER A 152 -9.22 -4.24 11.59
CA SER A 152 -9.35 -3.25 12.66
C SER A 152 -10.59 -2.39 12.42
N LEU A 153 -11.14 -1.78 13.48
CA LEU A 153 -12.26 -0.85 13.36
C LEU A 153 -11.93 0.28 12.36
N SER A 154 -10.74 0.88 12.47
CA SER A 154 -10.30 1.94 11.55
C SER A 154 -10.13 1.46 10.11
N GLY A 155 -9.64 0.23 9.90
CA GLY A 155 -9.50 -0.35 8.57
C GLY A 155 -10.85 -0.64 7.91
N VAL A 156 -11.79 -1.23 8.64
CA VAL A 156 -13.16 -1.48 8.17
C VAL A 156 -13.86 -0.17 7.84
N THR A 157 -13.76 0.84 8.72
CA THR A 157 -14.32 2.17 8.47
C THR A 157 -13.75 2.81 7.21
N ALA A 158 -12.43 2.77 7.00
CA ALA A 158 -11.82 3.34 5.80
C ALA A 158 -12.31 2.67 4.50
N VAL A 159 -12.40 1.34 4.49
CA VAL A 159 -12.91 0.59 3.32
C VAL A 159 -14.39 0.88 3.09
N PHE A 160 -15.20 0.87 4.15
CA PHE A 160 -16.62 1.17 4.07
C PHE A 160 -16.89 2.58 3.55
N LEU A 161 -16.17 3.59 4.06
CA LEU A 161 -16.24 4.96 3.54
C LEU A 161 -15.81 5.05 2.08
N GLY A 162 -14.80 4.30 1.67
CA GLY A 162 -14.39 4.22 0.27
C GLY A 162 -15.49 3.68 -0.64
N VAL A 163 -16.17 2.60 -0.24
CA VAL A 163 -17.31 2.03 -0.98
C VAL A 163 -18.49 3.00 -1.04
N LEU A 164 -18.84 3.62 0.09
CA LEU A 164 -19.90 4.64 0.13
C LEU A 164 -19.55 5.82 -0.78
N LEU A 165 -18.29 6.27 -0.77
CA LEU A 165 -17.83 7.36 -1.62
C LEU A 165 -17.93 7.00 -3.10
N THR A 166 -17.53 5.79 -3.50
CA THR A 166 -17.71 5.33 -4.89
C THR A 166 -19.17 5.47 -5.32
N ALA A 167 -20.13 5.03 -4.50
CA ALA A 167 -21.55 5.18 -4.83
C ALA A 167 -21.98 6.66 -4.88
N ALA A 168 -21.48 7.48 -3.95
CA ALA A 168 -21.81 8.91 -3.85
C ALA A 168 -21.24 9.75 -5.01
N THR A 169 -20.14 9.34 -5.65
CA THR A 169 -19.55 10.10 -6.78
C THR A 169 -20.49 10.23 -7.99
N VAL A 170 -21.49 9.35 -8.14
CA VAL A 170 -22.45 9.43 -9.24
C VAL A 170 -23.39 10.64 -9.07
N PRO A 171 -24.14 10.79 -7.97
CA PRO A 171 -25.00 11.96 -7.76
C PRO A 171 -24.26 13.21 -7.26
N LEU A 172 -23.10 13.06 -6.61
CA LEU A 172 -22.41 14.13 -5.89
C LEU A 172 -20.97 14.34 -6.39
N GLY A 173 -20.71 14.04 -7.67
CA GLY A 173 -19.37 14.20 -8.26
C GLY A 173 -18.81 15.61 -8.08
N TRP A 174 -19.66 16.63 -8.11
CA TRP A 174 -19.28 18.02 -7.88
C TRP A 174 -18.63 18.24 -6.49
N ALA A 175 -19.05 17.51 -5.45
CA ALA A 175 -18.55 17.63 -4.09
C ALA A 175 -17.32 16.73 -3.79
N VAL A 176 -16.71 16.13 -4.81
CA VAL A 176 -15.68 15.09 -4.65
C VAL A 176 -14.51 15.52 -3.76
N THR A 177 -14.07 16.79 -3.82
CA THR A 177 -12.94 17.28 -3.02
C THR A 177 -13.22 17.21 -1.52
N MET A 178 -14.44 17.55 -1.09
CA MET A 178 -14.86 17.45 0.31
C MET A 178 -14.99 15.99 0.73
N LEU A 179 -15.66 15.17 -0.09
CA LEU A 179 -15.93 13.78 0.22
C LEU A 179 -14.65 12.92 0.27
N ALA A 180 -13.72 13.15 -0.66
CA ALA A 180 -12.41 12.51 -0.67
C ALA A 180 -11.54 12.97 0.52
N GLY A 181 -11.77 14.17 1.05
CA GLY A 181 -11.16 14.65 2.30
C GLY A 181 -11.43 13.73 3.48
N VAL A 182 -12.68 13.28 3.63
CA VAL A 182 -13.09 12.34 4.69
C VAL A 182 -12.38 10.99 4.52
N LEU A 183 -12.32 10.47 3.29
CA LEU A 183 -11.61 9.23 3.00
C LEU A 183 -10.12 9.34 3.30
N GLY A 184 -9.46 10.42 2.88
CA GLY A 184 -8.04 10.68 3.16
C GLY A 184 -7.74 10.70 4.66
N ALA A 185 -8.58 11.35 5.46
CA ALA A 185 -8.45 11.35 6.92
C ALA A 185 -8.61 9.95 7.53
N ALA A 186 -9.61 9.19 7.07
CA ALA A 186 -9.85 7.82 7.54
C ALA A 186 -8.65 6.89 7.24
N VAL A 187 -8.06 6.99 6.05
CA VAL A 187 -6.87 6.22 5.66
C VAL A 187 -5.69 6.53 6.57
N VAL A 188 -5.45 7.81 6.88
CA VAL A 188 -4.37 8.22 7.78
C VAL A 188 -4.54 7.59 9.15
N VAL A 189 -5.76 7.62 9.70
CA VAL A 189 -6.07 7.00 10.99
C VAL A 189 -5.88 5.48 10.92
N ALA A 190 -6.32 4.83 9.84
CA ALA A 190 -6.15 3.40 9.64
C ALA A 190 -4.67 2.98 9.55
N LEU A 191 -3.80 3.86 9.04
CA LEU A 191 -2.35 3.63 8.87
C LEU A 191 -1.48 4.19 10.01
N ARG A 192 -2.04 4.51 11.18
CA ARG A 192 -1.28 4.96 12.37
C ARG A 192 -0.83 3.81 13.27
N GLY A 193 0.44 3.76 13.62
CA GLY A 193 0.95 2.90 14.69
C GLY A 193 2.17 2.08 14.27
N PRO A 194 2.70 1.25 15.18
CA PRO A 194 3.94 0.51 14.96
C PRO A 194 3.81 -0.48 13.80
N GLY A 195 4.91 -0.71 13.08
CA GLY A 195 5.02 -1.67 11.97
C GLY A 195 4.42 -1.21 10.63
N VAL A 196 3.69 -0.09 10.57
CA VAL A 196 3.15 0.40 9.28
C VAL A 196 4.25 0.97 8.39
N ASP A 197 5.23 1.62 8.98
CA ASP A 197 6.35 2.25 8.26
C ASP A 197 7.30 1.24 7.60
N GLU A 198 7.31 0.00 8.10
CA GLU A 198 8.05 -1.12 7.51
C GLU A 198 7.44 -1.55 6.15
N VAL A 199 6.18 -1.21 5.89
CA VAL A 199 5.52 -1.48 4.61
C VAL A 199 5.65 -0.25 3.70
N ALA A 200 6.57 -0.31 2.73
CA ALA A 200 6.82 0.79 1.79
C ALA A 200 5.55 1.27 1.07
N ALA A 201 4.65 0.35 0.71
CA ALA A 201 3.35 0.65 0.11
C ALA A 201 2.45 1.56 0.98
N ALA A 202 2.53 1.43 2.31
CA ALA A 202 1.74 2.23 3.24
C ALA A 202 2.24 3.68 3.34
N ARG A 203 3.55 3.92 3.15
CA ARG A 203 4.11 5.29 3.09
C ARG A 203 3.54 6.08 1.92
N GLY A 204 3.38 5.44 0.76
CA GLY A 204 2.75 6.08 -0.40
C GLY A 204 1.30 6.48 -0.13
N MET A 205 0.52 5.64 0.57
CA MET A 205 -0.89 5.94 0.89
C MET A 205 -1.08 7.14 1.82
N ARG A 206 -0.06 7.51 2.61
CA ARG A 206 -0.14 8.71 3.46
C ARG A 206 -0.26 10.00 2.65
N TRP A 207 0.10 10.01 1.36
CA TRP A 207 -0.11 11.15 0.49
C TRP A 207 -1.58 11.44 0.19
N LEU A 208 -2.51 10.54 0.52
CA LEU A 208 -3.95 10.82 0.48
C LEU A 208 -4.38 11.88 1.51
N THR A 209 -3.50 12.31 2.43
CA THR A 209 -3.67 13.53 3.25
C THR A 209 -3.83 14.80 2.44
N VAL A 210 -3.44 14.79 1.15
CA VAL A 210 -3.66 15.92 0.25
C VAL A 210 -5.13 16.29 0.14
N TRP A 211 -6.05 15.31 0.24
CA TRP A 211 -7.49 15.57 0.12
C TRP A 211 -8.07 16.39 1.28
N PRO A 212 -7.80 16.08 2.57
CA PRO A 212 -8.14 16.98 3.67
C PRO A 212 -7.61 18.41 3.46
N ALA A 213 -6.38 18.57 2.99
CA ALA A 213 -5.80 19.89 2.71
C ALA A 213 -6.51 20.58 1.54
N GLY A 214 -6.85 19.84 0.48
CA GLY A 214 -7.62 20.33 -0.66
C GLY A 214 -9.04 20.75 -0.28
N ALA A 215 -9.72 20.00 0.58
CA ALA A 215 -11.04 20.36 1.10
C ALA A 215 -10.97 21.65 1.94
N ALA A 216 -9.95 21.79 2.79
CA ALA A 216 -9.73 23.01 3.55
C ALA A 216 -9.40 24.20 2.64
N ALA A 217 -8.58 23.99 1.60
CA ALA A 217 -8.25 25.02 0.61
C ALA A 217 -9.48 25.46 -0.19
N LEU A 218 -10.32 24.52 -0.61
CA LEU A 218 -11.59 24.82 -1.28
C LEU A 218 -12.47 25.70 -0.40
N TRP A 219 -12.72 25.29 0.84
CA TRP A 219 -13.52 26.10 1.78
C TRP A 219 -12.91 27.50 2.00
N LEU A 220 -11.58 27.56 2.18
CA LEU A 220 -10.89 28.83 2.41
C LEU A 220 -11.00 29.80 1.22
N PHE A 221 -10.84 29.29 0.00
CA PHE A 221 -10.76 30.13 -1.22
C PHE A 221 -12.11 30.36 -1.91
N ASP A 222 -13.13 29.58 -1.55
CA ASP A 222 -14.48 29.77 -2.06
C ASP A 222 -15.33 30.61 -1.09
N GLU A 223 -15.25 30.32 0.22
CA GLU A 223 -16.13 30.94 1.22
C GLU A 223 -15.47 32.09 1.99
N ALA A 224 -14.27 31.85 2.54
CA ALA A 224 -13.65 32.80 3.46
C ALA A 224 -12.90 33.93 2.75
N TYR A 225 -12.23 33.59 1.64
CA TYR A 225 -11.45 34.49 0.81
C TYR A 225 -11.77 34.19 -0.65
N PRO A 226 -12.93 34.63 -1.18
CA PRO A 226 -13.36 34.33 -2.54
C PRO A 226 -12.31 34.78 -3.56
N ILE A 227 -11.60 33.83 -4.17
CA ILE A 227 -10.59 34.09 -5.20
C ILE A 227 -11.15 33.75 -6.58
N GLY A 228 -11.24 34.76 -7.44
CA GLY A 228 -11.55 34.59 -8.85
C GLY A 228 -12.87 35.21 -9.25
N ARG A 229 -13.34 34.86 -10.45
CA ARG A 229 -14.67 35.27 -10.92
C ARG A 229 -15.71 34.36 -10.28
N THR A 230 -16.82 34.97 -9.88
CA THR A 230 -18.01 34.25 -9.44
C THR A 230 -18.78 33.77 -10.67
N ASP A 231 -19.30 32.55 -10.62
CA ASP A 231 -20.19 32.01 -11.65
C ASP A 231 -21.67 32.35 -11.38
N GLU A 232 -22.58 31.75 -12.15
CA GLU A 232 -24.03 31.96 -12.00
C GLU A 232 -24.63 31.37 -10.71
N TYR A 233 -23.91 30.47 -10.03
CA TYR A 233 -24.34 29.83 -8.78
C TYR A 233 -23.80 30.56 -7.54
N GLY A 234 -22.90 31.52 -7.72
CA GLY A 234 -22.23 32.20 -6.60
C GLY A 234 -20.89 31.57 -6.22
N ASP A 235 -20.46 30.53 -6.94
CA ASP A 235 -19.24 29.79 -6.65
C ASP A 235 -18.04 30.42 -7.35
N HIS A 236 -16.83 30.08 -6.91
CA HIS A 236 -15.57 30.51 -7.53
C HIS A 236 -14.90 29.33 -8.24
N PRO A 237 -15.09 29.14 -9.56
CA PRO A 237 -14.62 27.94 -10.27
C PRO A 237 -13.12 27.63 -10.12
N LEU A 238 -12.30 28.66 -9.91
CA LEU A 238 -10.87 28.52 -9.63
C LEU A 238 -10.60 27.84 -8.28
N ALA A 239 -11.37 28.18 -7.25
CA ALA A 239 -11.29 27.60 -5.90
C ALA A 239 -11.74 26.15 -5.89
N TRP A 240 -12.62 25.74 -6.81
CA TRP A 240 -13.04 24.35 -6.98
C TRP A 240 -12.05 23.52 -7.80
N LEU A 241 -11.66 24.03 -8.97
CA LEU A 241 -10.84 23.27 -9.92
C LEU A 241 -9.39 23.10 -9.41
N THR A 242 -8.78 24.13 -8.82
CA THR A 242 -7.35 24.09 -8.47
C THR A 242 -7.04 23.04 -7.40
N PRO A 243 -7.72 22.99 -6.24
CA PRO A 243 -7.49 21.95 -5.25
C PRO A 243 -7.77 20.55 -5.79
N PHE A 244 -8.82 20.40 -6.60
CA PHE A 244 -9.14 19.13 -7.25
C PHE A 244 -8.00 18.62 -8.13
N LEU A 245 -7.44 19.46 -9.00
CA LEU A 245 -6.35 19.09 -9.89
C LEU A 245 -5.10 18.68 -9.11
N VAL A 246 -4.72 19.48 -8.11
CA VAL A 246 -3.54 19.18 -7.25
C VAL A 246 -3.74 17.86 -6.52
N CYS A 247 -4.89 17.68 -5.85
CA CYS A 247 -5.17 16.45 -5.10
C CYS A 247 -5.22 15.22 -6.00
N SER A 248 -5.83 15.33 -7.19
CA SER A 248 -5.93 14.25 -8.16
C SER A 248 -4.56 13.84 -8.69
N LEU A 249 -3.69 14.79 -9.05
CA LEU A 249 -2.34 14.49 -9.53
C LEU A 249 -1.45 13.91 -8.44
N CYS A 250 -1.50 14.45 -7.21
CA CYS A 250 -0.80 13.87 -6.07
C CYS A 250 -1.27 12.45 -5.78
N SER A 251 -2.59 12.21 -5.81
CA SER A 251 -3.17 10.87 -5.65
C SER A 251 -2.74 9.94 -6.76
N ALA A 252 -2.69 10.42 -8.01
CA ALA A 252 -2.24 9.64 -9.15
C ALA A 252 -0.83 9.08 -8.95
N ILE A 253 0.10 9.95 -8.53
CA ILE A 253 1.49 9.59 -8.24
C ILE A 253 1.58 8.64 -7.05
N ALA A 254 0.85 8.93 -5.97
CA ALA A 254 0.85 8.13 -4.75
C ALA A 254 0.35 6.70 -5.01
N LEU A 255 -0.79 6.57 -5.71
CA LEU A 255 -1.41 5.30 -6.05
C LEU A 255 -0.57 4.51 -7.05
N ALA A 256 0.05 5.16 -8.03
CA ALA A 256 0.97 4.49 -8.94
C ALA A 256 2.21 3.94 -8.21
N ARG A 257 2.81 4.71 -7.29
CA ARG A 257 3.96 4.26 -6.48
C ARG A 257 3.59 3.12 -5.54
N THR A 258 2.49 3.25 -4.79
CA THR A 258 2.00 2.17 -3.92
C THR A 258 1.63 0.94 -4.73
N GLY A 259 0.97 1.11 -5.87
CA GLY A 259 0.56 0.04 -6.77
C GLY A 259 1.74 -0.76 -7.30
N SER A 260 2.77 -0.06 -7.80
CA SER A 260 4.04 -0.67 -8.22
C SER A 260 4.72 -1.43 -7.09
N GLY A 261 4.76 -0.88 -5.87
CA GLY A 261 5.35 -1.53 -4.71
C GLY A 261 4.65 -2.85 -4.38
N LEU A 262 3.33 -2.82 -4.21
CA LEU A 262 2.54 -4.03 -3.90
C LEU A 262 2.61 -5.09 -5.00
N ARG A 263 2.71 -4.67 -6.27
CA ARG A 263 2.82 -5.59 -7.42
C ARG A 263 4.20 -6.23 -7.52
N ALA A 264 5.26 -5.52 -7.16
CA ALA A 264 6.62 -6.03 -7.20
C ALA A 264 6.90 -7.07 -6.10
N GLU A 265 6.14 -7.05 -5.01
CA GLU A 265 6.24 -8.04 -3.94
C GLU A 265 5.86 -9.44 -4.46
N ALA A 266 6.79 -10.38 -4.34
CA ALA A 266 6.47 -11.77 -4.64
C ALA A 266 5.52 -12.33 -3.58
N VAL A 267 4.45 -12.98 -4.03
CA VAL A 267 3.48 -13.66 -3.16
C VAL A 267 4.22 -14.62 -2.25
N ALA A 268 3.99 -14.50 -0.94
CA ALA A 268 4.60 -15.39 0.04
C ALA A 268 3.99 -16.79 -0.12
N ASP A 269 4.84 -17.79 -0.34
CA ASP A 269 4.47 -19.19 -0.31
C ASP A 269 4.65 -19.71 1.12
N LEU A 270 3.55 -19.71 1.88
CA LEU A 270 3.54 -20.18 3.27
C LEU A 270 3.19 -21.67 3.39
N ASP A 271 2.84 -22.33 2.28
CA ASP A 271 2.30 -23.70 2.28
C ASP A 271 3.40 -24.77 2.35
N GLY A 272 4.64 -24.38 2.64
CA GLY A 272 5.71 -25.32 3.00
C GLY A 272 6.17 -26.24 1.86
N SER A 273 5.69 -26.05 0.64
CA SER A 273 6.26 -26.74 -0.51
C SER A 273 7.70 -26.23 -0.69
N PRO A 274 8.72 -27.09 -0.64
CA PRO A 274 10.08 -26.66 -0.95
C PRO A 274 10.06 -26.03 -2.35
N PRO A 275 10.73 -24.88 -2.56
CA PRO A 275 10.84 -24.30 -3.89
C PRO A 275 11.36 -25.39 -4.80
N ALA A 276 10.63 -25.70 -5.89
CA ALA A 276 11.08 -26.67 -6.87
C ALA A 276 12.49 -26.27 -7.29
N LEU A 277 13.49 -27.06 -6.89
CA LEU A 277 14.87 -26.82 -7.25
C LEU A 277 14.93 -26.80 -8.77
N THR A 278 15.08 -25.61 -9.35
CA THR A 278 15.37 -25.47 -10.77
C THR A 278 16.64 -26.28 -11.03
N PRO A 279 16.60 -27.30 -11.91
CA PRO A 279 17.79 -28.09 -12.19
C PRO A 279 18.88 -27.14 -12.67
N VAL A 280 20.01 -27.15 -11.96
CA VAL A 280 21.20 -26.42 -12.37
C VAL A 280 21.67 -27.10 -13.66
N SER A 281 21.52 -26.39 -14.78
CA SER A 281 22.05 -26.82 -16.07
C SER A 281 23.57 -26.93 -15.94
N GLY A 282 24.09 -28.15 -15.88
CA GLY A 282 25.51 -28.46 -16.03
C GLY A 282 25.94 -28.40 -17.49
#